data_AF-A0A951C3Z1-F1
#
_entry.id   AF-A0A951C3Z1-F1
#
_cell.length_a   1.000
_cell.length_b   1.000
_cell.length_c   1.000
_cell.angle_alpha   90.00
_cell.angle_beta   90.00
_cell.angle_gamma   90.00
#
_symmetry.space_group_name_H-M   'P 1'
#
loop_
_entity.id
_entity.type
_entity.pdbx_description
1 polymer ?
#
loop_
_entity_poly.entity_id
_entity_poly.type
_entity_poly.pdbx_seq_one_letter_code
_entity_poly.pdbx_strand_id
1 'polypeptide(L)'
;MYNQGNMSPPGEWLKPPRTLLLILFVLTLISVSALSWFGWKVAGQERMVKAQRLQQKLEQSADRIAATLRGTLAETGERLGSAAVAPPEGGLLLTLEENRLSVTAARLLYYPVTDEQPDAPAENFAEAEAAEFQRQRFAQALAQYHRLADSPDPTVRAGALLREARVLRKMSRVPEALLKYRQLASISNVWLAGAPADLVARHALSDLSTDNREAESLRKDLLAGRWRLSRGQFKFYWSEVVRLSGNPADIPAQALALSEATSIAWQERKRDPETLRQETVWAQNQPFLLLWRGSAERRVVLVIRPESLLRSVATEAGLFSAAADGEGRLVAGHKESATPAGHAAIRTAAETQLPWTLYVTAEKGLAESGVLSQQHFLLLGIGVMVVFLIVGTYILAVAIRREIAVSRMQSDFVAAVSHEFRSPLTSLRQLSEMLLLGRVPGEDRRHLYYEMMARETSRLERLIEGLLNFGRMEAGARPYRFEELDAAALVRRVAGEFEEPMAAA
;
A
#
# COMPACT_ATOMS: atom_id res chain seq x y z
N MET A 1 -96.29 -11.24 -4.62
CA MET A 1 -95.06 -11.29 -3.80
C MET A 1 -94.08 -10.30 -4.38
N TYR A 2 -93.74 -9.28 -3.60
CA TYR A 2 -92.80 -8.21 -3.91
C TYR A 2 -91.39 -8.79 -4.01
N ASN A 3 -90.70 -8.62 -5.14
CA ASN A 3 -89.26 -8.86 -5.22
C ASN A 3 -88.58 -7.50 -5.43
N GLN A 4 -88.07 -6.92 -4.34
CA GLN A 4 -87.27 -5.70 -4.38
C GLN A 4 -85.92 -6.03 -5.02
N GLY A 5 -85.79 -5.71 -6.31
CA GLY A 5 -84.49 -5.64 -6.97
C GLY A 5 -83.72 -4.45 -6.42
N ASN A 6 -82.83 -4.74 -5.46
CA ASN A 6 -81.88 -3.81 -4.89
C ASN A 6 -80.93 -3.31 -6.00
N MET A 7 -81.24 -2.15 -6.59
CA MET A 7 -80.32 -1.48 -7.52
C MET A 7 -79.24 -0.77 -6.69
N SER A 8 -78.09 -1.43 -6.54
CA SER A 8 -76.89 -0.79 -6.02
C SER A 8 -76.48 0.39 -6.94
N PRO A 9 -76.03 1.53 -6.40
CA PRO A 9 -75.68 2.68 -7.22
C PRO A 9 -74.44 2.40 -8.10
N PRO A 10 -74.36 2.95 -9.32
CA PRO A 10 -73.29 2.66 -10.30
C PRO A 10 -71.93 3.33 -9.98
N GLY A 11 -71.63 3.58 -8.69
CA GLY A 11 -70.45 4.33 -8.25
C GLY A 11 -69.28 3.48 -7.73
N GLU A 12 -69.47 2.19 -7.45
CA GLU A 12 -68.42 1.36 -6.82
C GLU A 12 -67.42 0.74 -7.80
N TRP A 13 -67.73 0.71 -9.10
CA TRP A 13 -66.89 0.08 -10.14
C TRP A 13 -65.68 0.93 -10.58
N LEU A 14 -65.60 2.20 -10.14
CA LEU A 14 -64.60 3.18 -10.62
C LEU A 14 -63.55 3.58 -9.58
N LYS A 15 -63.45 2.88 -8.44
CA LYS A 15 -62.32 3.08 -7.51
C LYS A 15 -61.19 2.15 -7.94
N PRO A 16 -60.01 2.66 -8.35
CA PRO A 16 -58.87 1.79 -8.62
C PRO A 16 -58.61 1.00 -7.34
N PRO A 17 -58.52 -0.34 -7.40
CA PRO A 17 -58.42 -1.14 -6.19
C PRO A 17 -57.09 -0.78 -5.52
N ARG A 18 -57.17 -0.10 -4.38
CA ARG A 18 -56.00 0.30 -3.58
C ARG A 18 -55.09 -0.90 -3.31
N THR A 19 -55.66 -2.09 -3.27
CA THR A 19 -54.98 -3.38 -3.17
C THR A 19 -54.02 -3.67 -4.33
N LEU A 20 -54.31 -3.32 -5.59
CA LEU A 20 -53.38 -3.55 -6.70
C LEU A 20 -52.15 -2.64 -6.61
N LEU A 21 -52.34 -1.36 -6.26
CA LEU A 21 -51.24 -0.43 -6.02
C LEU A 21 -50.39 -0.86 -4.81
N LEU A 22 -51.04 -1.38 -3.77
CA LEU A 22 -50.37 -1.86 -2.55
C LEU A 22 -49.60 -3.17 -2.82
N ILE A 23 -50.15 -4.09 -3.62
CA ILE A 23 -49.45 -5.32 -4.06
C ILE A 23 -48.22 -4.96 -4.89
N LEU A 24 -48.36 -4.04 -5.85
CA LEU A 24 -47.22 -3.57 -6.65
C LEU A 24 -46.14 -2.96 -5.76
N PHE A 25 -46.54 -2.08 -4.83
CA PHE A 25 -45.61 -1.47 -3.87
C PHE A 25 -44.88 -2.51 -3.02
N VAL A 26 -45.59 -3.49 -2.45
CA VAL A 26 -44.98 -4.53 -1.62
C VAL A 26 -44.03 -5.43 -2.44
N LEU A 27 -44.43 -5.85 -3.64
CA LEU A 27 -43.59 -6.66 -4.51
C LEU A 27 -42.28 -5.94 -4.88
N THR A 28 -42.36 -4.63 -5.11
CA THR A 28 -41.19 -3.80 -5.42
C THR A 28 -40.29 -3.59 -4.20
N LEU A 29 -40.85 -3.39 -3.01
CA LEU A 29 -40.10 -3.26 -1.76
C LEU A 29 -39.31 -4.54 -1.46
N ILE A 30 -39.91 -5.71 -1.68
CA ILE A 30 -39.25 -7.01 -1.54
C ILE A 30 -38.09 -7.14 -2.53
N SER A 31 -38.30 -6.76 -3.79
CA SER A 31 -37.28 -6.84 -4.84
C SER A 31 -36.08 -5.93 -4.54
N VAL A 32 -36.31 -4.68 -4.14
CA VAL A 32 -35.25 -3.72 -3.76
C VAL A 32 -34.48 -4.19 -2.52
N SER A 33 -35.19 -4.75 -1.54
CA SER A 33 -34.57 -5.29 -0.32
C SER A 33 -33.70 -6.51 -0.63
N ALA A 34 -34.18 -7.42 -1.49
CA ALA A 34 -33.44 -8.59 -1.92
C ALA A 34 -32.16 -8.23 -2.69
N LEU A 35 -32.22 -7.25 -3.60
CA LEU A 35 -31.06 -6.75 -4.35
C LEU A 35 -30.05 -6.04 -3.45
N SER A 36 -30.51 -5.23 -2.50
CA SER A 36 -29.63 -4.57 -1.53
C SER A 36 -28.91 -5.59 -0.64
N TRP A 37 -29.65 -6.60 -0.17
CA TRP A 37 -29.08 -7.70 0.61
C TRP A 37 -28.08 -8.53 -0.21
N PHE A 38 -28.41 -8.84 -1.47
CA PHE A 38 -27.51 -9.57 -2.37
C PHE A 38 -26.23 -8.78 -2.66
N GLY A 39 -26.33 -7.47 -2.94
CA GLY A 39 -25.17 -6.60 -3.14
C GLY A 39 -24.26 -6.53 -1.91
N TRP A 40 -24.84 -6.41 -0.71
CA TRP A 40 -24.07 -6.43 0.54
C TRP A 40 -23.37 -7.79 0.77
N LYS A 41 -24.08 -8.89 0.51
CA LYS A 41 -23.54 -10.25 0.64
C LYS A 41 -22.38 -10.51 -0.34
N VAL A 42 -22.53 -10.10 -1.60
CA VAL A 42 -21.47 -10.23 -2.63
C VAL A 42 -20.24 -9.40 -2.24
N ALA A 43 -20.43 -8.16 -1.78
CA ALA A 43 -19.32 -7.32 -1.31
C ALA A 43 -18.59 -7.95 -0.11
N GLY A 44 -19.31 -8.63 0.79
CA GLY A 44 -18.71 -9.39 1.89
C GLY A 44 -17.88 -10.59 1.39
N GLN A 45 -18.37 -11.32 0.39
CA GLN A 45 -17.66 -12.46 -0.20
C GLN A 45 -16.38 -12.04 -0.93
N GLU A 46 -16.42 -10.94 -1.69
CA GLU A 46 -15.23 -10.42 -2.38
C GLU A 46 -14.11 -10.06 -1.40
N ARG A 47 -14.44 -9.48 -0.24
CA ARG A 47 -13.45 -9.16 0.80
C ARG A 47 -12.76 -10.42 1.31
N MET A 48 -13.52 -11.49 1.56
CA MET A 48 -12.98 -12.76 2.04
C MET A 48 -12.07 -13.41 0.99
N VAL A 49 -12.46 -13.39 -0.29
CA VAL A 49 -11.64 -13.91 -1.40
C VAL A 49 -10.37 -13.07 -1.59
N LYS A 50 -10.46 -11.73 -1.51
CA LYS A 50 -9.28 -10.85 -1.61
C LYS A 50 -8.29 -11.10 -0.46
N ALA A 51 -8.79 -11.25 0.77
CA ALA A 51 -7.96 -11.58 1.93
C ALA A 51 -7.27 -12.95 1.75
N GLN A 52 -8.00 -13.97 1.31
CA GLN A 52 -7.42 -15.29 1.01
C GLN A 52 -6.36 -15.23 -0.10
N ARG A 53 -6.61 -14.50 -1.19
CA ARG A 53 -5.62 -14.32 -2.27
C ARG A 53 -4.38 -13.59 -1.80
N LEU A 54 -4.53 -12.56 -0.97
CA LEU A 54 -3.39 -11.86 -0.37
C LEU A 54 -2.57 -12.80 0.50
N GLN A 55 -3.23 -13.58 1.37
CA GLN A 55 -2.57 -14.57 2.22
C GLN A 55 -1.83 -15.62 1.39
N GLN A 56 -2.48 -16.17 0.35
CA GLN A 56 -1.85 -17.15 -0.53
C GLN A 56 -0.64 -16.57 -1.28
N LYS A 57 -0.71 -15.32 -1.72
CA LYS A 57 0.44 -14.62 -2.33
C LYS A 57 1.59 -14.46 -1.34
N LEU A 58 1.30 -14.09 -0.09
CA LEU A 58 2.31 -13.96 0.96
C LEU A 58 3.00 -15.30 1.23
N GLU A 59 2.23 -16.38 1.34
CA GLU A 59 2.77 -17.74 1.55
C GLU A 59 3.65 -18.19 0.39
N GLN A 60 3.18 -18.05 -0.85
CA GLN A 60 3.96 -18.39 -2.05
C GLN A 60 5.25 -17.56 -2.15
N SER A 61 5.18 -16.28 -1.80
CA SER A 61 6.35 -15.39 -1.78
C SER A 61 7.33 -15.81 -0.70
N ALA A 62 6.87 -16.15 0.51
CA ALA A 62 7.71 -16.64 1.59
C ALA A 62 8.42 -17.95 1.23
N ASP A 63 7.72 -18.89 0.59
CA ASP A 63 8.30 -20.16 0.13
C ASP A 63 9.36 -19.93 -0.96
N ARG A 64 9.08 -19.03 -1.91
CA ARG A 64 10.03 -18.66 -2.97
C ARG A 64 11.28 -17.99 -2.40
N ILE A 65 11.11 -17.05 -1.47
CA ILE A 65 12.22 -16.36 -0.80
C ILE A 65 13.06 -17.37 -0.02
N ALA A 66 12.43 -18.23 0.78
CA ALA A 66 13.12 -19.25 1.56
C ALA A 66 13.91 -20.22 0.67
N ALA A 67 13.32 -20.70 -0.42
CA ALA A 67 13.98 -21.59 -1.37
C ALA A 67 15.17 -20.92 -2.07
N THR A 68 15.02 -19.65 -2.47
CA THR A 68 16.09 -18.87 -3.12
C THR A 68 17.25 -18.62 -2.17
N LEU A 69 16.97 -18.23 -0.92
CA LEU A 69 18.01 -18.05 0.11
C LEU A 69 18.73 -19.36 0.40
N ARG A 70 17.99 -20.46 0.57
CA ARG A 70 18.58 -21.79 0.82
C ARG A 70 19.49 -22.21 -0.32
N GLY A 71 19.04 -22.05 -1.57
CA GLY A 71 19.84 -22.34 -2.76
C GLY A 71 21.11 -21.50 -2.82
N THR A 72 20.99 -20.19 -2.58
CA THR A 72 22.13 -19.26 -2.59
C THR A 72 23.15 -19.60 -1.51
N LEU A 73 22.70 -19.91 -0.29
CA LEU A 73 23.58 -20.29 0.82
C LEU A 73 24.26 -21.65 0.58
N ALA A 74 23.54 -22.62 0.01
CA ALA A 74 24.10 -23.93 -0.34
C ALA A 74 25.16 -23.80 -1.45
N GLU A 75 24.85 -23.07 -2.53
CA GLU A 75 25.79 -22.82 -3.63
C GLU A 75 27.04 -22.07 -3.13
N THR A 76 26.84 -21.03 -2.32
CA THR A 76 27.96 -20.28 -1.71
C THR A 76 28.80 -21.17 -0.80
N GLY A 77 28.16 -22.03 0.00
CA GLY A 77 28.81 -23.01 0.87
C GLY A 77 29.66 -24.03 0.12
N GLU A 78 29.19 -24.53 -1.03
CA GLU A 78 29.97 -25.45 -1.87
C GLU A 78 31.16 -24.74 -2.52
N ARG A 79 30.95 -23.53 -3.07
CA ARG A 79 32.04 -22.74 -3.67
C ARG A 79 33.08 -22.27 -2.65
N LEU A 80 32.70 -22.10 -1.38
CA LEU A 80 33.62 -21.79 -0.29
C LEU A 80 34.68 -22.88 -0.10
N GLY A 81 34.32 -24.15 -0.34
CA GLY A 81 35.24 -25.28 -0.23
C GLY A 81 36.38 -25.25 -1.26
N SER A 82 36.15 -24.69 -2.44
CA SER A 82 37.17 -24.52 -3.49
C SER A 82 37.95 -23.19 -3.39
N ALA A 83 37.67 -22.38 -2.36
CA ALA A 83 38.23 -21.04 -2.16
C ALA A 83 38.05 -20.08 -3.36
N ALA A 84 37.07 -20.34 -4.23
CA ALA A 84 36.78 -19.59 -5.46
C ALA A 84 35.59 -18.61 -5.32
N VAL A 85 35.41 -18.06 -4.11
CA VAL A 85 34.31 -17.13 -3.79
C VAL A 85 34.87 -15.75 -3.53
N ALA A 86 34.48 -14.79 -4.37
CA ALA A 86 34.63 -13.39 -4.04
C ALA A 86 33.57 -13.02 -2.99
N PRO A 87 33.93 -12.39 -1.87
CA PRO A 87 32.95 -11.94 -0.89
C PRO A 87 32.06 -10.85 -1.51
N PRO A 88 30.75 -10.83 -1.21
CA PRO A 88 29.85 -9.76 -1.63
C PRO A 88 30.22 -8.43 -0.98
N GLU A 89 29.63 -7.34 -1.44
CA GLU A 89 29.95 -5.98 -0.98
C GLU A 89 29.79 -5.82 0.54
N GLY A 90 30.87 -5.39 1.20
CA GLY A 90 30.93 -5.26 2.66
C GLY A 90 31.05 -6.59 3.42
N GLY A 91 31.30 -7.70 2.71
CA GLY A 91 31.68 -8.99 3.28
C GLY A 91 33.19 -9.24 3.29
N LEU A 92 33.60 -10.28 4.00
CA LEU A 92 34.99 -10.70 4.16
C LEU A 92 35.13 -12.20 3.92
N LEU A 93 36.21 -12.60 3.27
CA LEU A 93 36.64 -13.98 3.23
C LEU A 93 37.84 -14.17 4.15
N LEU A 94 37.67 -15.02 5.17
CA LEU A 94 38.70 -15.38 6.12
C LEU A 94 39.24 -16.77 5.78
N THR A 95 40.56 -16.92 5.77
CA THR A 95 41.22 -18.23 5.80
C THR A 95 41.90 -18.39 7.15
N LEU A 96 41.42 -19.35 7.93
CA LEU A 96 41.88 -19.66 9.27
C LEU A 96 42.79 -20.90 9.19
N GLU A 97 44.03 -20.72 9.61
CA GLU A 97 45.01 -21.77 9.86
C GLU A 97 45.39 -21.74 11.35
N GLU A 98 46.20 -22.71 11.82
CA GLU A 98 46.49 -22.89 13.25
C GLU A 98 46.96 -21.61 13.96
N ASN A 99 47.88 -20.87 13.32
CA ASN A 99 48.46 -19.63 13.84
C ASN A 99 48.42 -18.45 12.86
N ARG A 100 47.62 -18.55 11.80
CA ARG A 100 47.59 -17.52 10.74
C ARG A 100 46.16 -17.23 10.31
N LEU A 101 45.89 -15.94 10.13
CA LEU A 101 44.61 -15.42 9.63
C LEU A 101 44.85 -14.62 8.35
N SER A 102 44.38 -15.12 7.23
CA SER A 102 44.36 -14.35 5.98
C SER A 102 42.97 -13.75 5.76
N VAL A 103 42.91 -12.47 5.37
CA VAL A 103 41.66 -11.73 5.15
C VAL A 103 41.66 -11.14 3.75
N THR A 104 40.59 -11.37 3.00
CA THR A 104 40.43 -10.87 1.61
C THR A 104 39.27 -9.88 1.52
N ALA A 105 39.39 -8.92 0.59
CA ALA A 105 38.43 -7.87 0.20
C ALA A 105 38.31 -6.63 1.10
N ALA A 106 38.39 -6.74 2.43
CA ALA A 106 38.46 -5.56 3.29
C ALA A 106 39.52 -5.69 4.39
N ARG A 107 40.02 -4.54 4.84
CA ARG A 107 40.97 -4.43 5.95
C ARG A 107 40.21 -4.24 7.25
N LEU A 108 40.74 -4.80 8.33
CA LEU A 108 40.16 -4.69 9.66
C LEU A 108 40.87 -3.59 10.44
N LEU A 109 40.18 -3.02 11.43
CA LEU A 109 40.80 -2.08 12.37
C LEU A 109 41.77 -2.81 13.30
N TYR A 110 41.42 -4.04 13.67
CA TYR A 110 42.29 -4.94 14.42
C TYR A 110 42.02 -6.39 14.05
N TYR A 111 43.02 -7.23 14.34
CA TYR A 111 43.05 -8.65 14.05
C TYR A 111 43.13 -9.44 15.37
N PRO A 112 42.50 -10.62 15.45
CA PRO A 112 42.58 -11.49 16.62
C PRO A 112 43.93 -12.21 16.76
N VAL A 113 44.71 -12.30 15.67
CA VAL A 113 46.09 -12.79 15.64
C VAL A 113 46.91 -11.82 14.79
N THR A 114 48.12 -11.51 15.26
CA THR A 114 49.04 -10.56 14.63
C THR A 114 50.32 -11.27 14.19
N ASP A 115 50.99 -10.72 13.19
CA ASP A 115 52.27 -11.21 12.69
C ASP A 115 53.43 -10.61 13.51
N GLU A 116 53.33 -10.67 14.84
CA GLU A 116 54.34 -10.09 15.73
C GLU A 116 55.69 -10.76 15.49
N GLN A 117 56.70 -9.96 15.17
CA GLN A 117 58.07 -10.41 14.93
C GLN A 117 58.94 -10.09 16.15
N PRO A 118 59.95 -10.92 16.44
CA PRO A 118 60.89 -10.64 17.52
C PRO A 118 61.66 -9.34 17.24
N ASP A 119 61.83 -8.53 18.29
CA ASP A 119 62.71 -7.36 18.26
C ASP A 119 64.17 -7.78 17.99
N ALA A 120 64.98 -6.82 17.52
CA ALA A 120 66.41 -7.06 17.35
C ALA A 120 67.06 -7.50 18.69
N PRO A 121 68.00 -8.46 18.66
CA PRO A 121 68.65 -8.98 19.86
C PRO A 121 69.17 -7.86 20.76
N ALA A 122 68.83 -7.92 22.06
CA ALA A 122 69.20 -6.88 23.04
C ALA A 122 70.72 -6.68 23.13
N GLU A 123 71.50 -7.75 22.88
CA GLU A 123 72.96 -7.75 22.83
C GLU A 123 73.52 -6.72 21.85
N ASN A 124 72.85 -6.49 20.72
CA ASN A 124 73.26 -5.49 19.72
C ASN A 124 73.24 -4.06 20.28
N PHE A 125 72.44 -3.80 21.31
CA PHE A 125 72.27 -2.47 21.91
C PHE A 125 72.89 -2.36 23.31
N ALA A 126 73.39 -3.45 23.90
CA ALA A 126 73.78 -3.53 25.30
C ALA A 126 74.84 -2.48 25.70
N GLU A 127 75.86 -2.26 24.85
CA GLU A 127 76.92 -1.28 25.12
C GLU A 127 76.37 0.16 25.12
N ALA A 128 75.49 0.47 24.15
CA ALA A 128 74.85 1.77 24.01
C ALA A 128 73.83 2.03 25.13
N GLU A 129 73.06 1.01 25.51
CA GLU A 129 72.11 1.09 26.63
C GLU A 129 72.84 1.25 27.97
N ALA A 130 74.00 0.60 28.17
CA ALA A 130 74.83 0.82 29.35
C ALA A 130 75.39 2.26 29.40
N ALA A 131 75.80 2.81 28.25
CA ALA A 131 76.21 4.21 28.16
C ALA A 131 75.04 5.18 28.45
N GLU A 132 73.84 4.91 27.95
CA GLU A 132 72.64 5.73 28.17
C GLU A 132 72.14 5.67 29.63
N PHE A 133 71.85 4.46 30.14
CA PHE A 133 71.10 4.29 31.39
C PHE A 133 71.98 4.16 32.62
N GLN A 134 73.09 3.42 32.55
CA GLN A 134 73.95 3.18 33.72
C GLN A 134 74.93 4.33 33.94
N ARG A 135 75.50 4.86 32.85
CA ARG A 135 76.60 5.84 32.91
C ARG A 135 76.16 7.27 32.60
N GLN A 136 74.93 7.47 32.12
CA GLN A 136 74.37 8.77 31.72
C GLN A 136 75.26 9.52 30.71
N ARG A 137 76.02 8.80 29.88
CA ARG A 137 76.91 9.34 28.85
C ARG A 137 76.18 9.43 27.51
N PHE A 138 75.25 10.37 27.41
CA PHE A 138 74.37 10.50 26.23
C PHE A 138 75.10 10.70 24.90
N ALA A 139 76.20 11.46 24.87
CA ALA A 139 76.99 11.65 23.65
C ALA A 139 77.64 10.34 23.16
N GLN A 140 78.13 9.51 24.09
CA GLN A 140 78.71 8.20 23.78
C GLN A 140 77.63 7.24 23.26
N ALA A 141 76.48 7.18 23.95
CA ALA A 141 75.34 6.38 23.53
C ALA A 141 74.83 6.80 22.14
N LEU A 142 74.73 8.10 21.88
CA LEU A 142 74.31 8.65 20.59
C LEU A 142 75.23 8.21 19.45
N ALA A 143 76.54 8.29 19.62
CA ALA A 143 77.51 7.84 18.61
C ALA A 143 77.43 6.32 18.35
N GLN A 144 77.13 5.53 19.38
CA GLN A 144 76.93 4.08 19.23
C GLN A 144 75.61 3.76 18.51
N TYR A 145 74.50 4.39 18.88
CA TYR A 145 73.24 4.21 18.16
C TYR A 145 73.31 4.69 16.71
N HIS A 146 74.03 5.79 16.44
CA HIS A 146 74.23 6.28 15.08
C HIS A 146 74.88 5.23 14.17
N ARG A 147 75.96 4.58 14.64
CA ARG A 147 76.61 3.49 13.90
C ARG A 147 75.69 2.29 13.67
N LEU A 148 74.85 1.95 14.65
CA LEU A 148 73.88 0.86 14.51
C LEU A 148 72.72 1.21 13.57
N ALA A 149 72.40 2.49 13.38
CA ALA A 149 71.42 2.94 12.41
C ALA A 149 71.86 2.75 10.96
N ASP A 150 73.16 2.56 10.70
CA ASP A 150 73.70 2.22 9.37
C ASP A 150 73.79 0.69 9.14
N SER A 151 73.33 -0.12 10.10
CA SER A 151 73.33 -1.58 9.96
C SER A 151 72.54 -2.03 8.72
N PRO A 152 73.00 -3.07 7.98
CA PRO A 152 72.24 -3.64 6.87
C PRO A 152 70.93 -4.30 7.37
N ASP A 153 70.91 -4.81 8.59
CA ASP A 153 69.74 -5.42 9.21
C ASP A 153 68.67 -4.35 9.53
N PRO A 154 67.48 -4.43 8.89
CA PRO A 154 66.42 -3.46 9.09
C PRO A 154 65.88 -3.43 10.53
N THR A 155 65.89 -4.54 11.27
CA THR A 155 65.41 -4.62 12.65
C THR A 155 66.38 -3.92 13.60
N VAL A 156 67.69 -4.14 13.40
CA VAL A 156 68.74 -3.45 14.15
C VAL A 156 68.72 -1.95 13.86
N ARG A 157 68.65 -1.58 12.58
CA ARG A 157 68.57 -0.20 12.13
C ARG A 157 67.36 0.54 12.72
N ALA A 158 66.18 -0.07 12.64
CA ALA A 158 64.96 0.52 13.19
C ALA A 158 65.06 0.67 14.72
N GLY A 159 65.57 -0.36 15.41
CA GLY A 159 65.78 -0.33 16.86
C GLY A 159 66.83 0.71 17.30
N ALA A 160 67.85 0.96 16.47
CA ALA A 160 68.86 1.98 16.70
C ALA A 160 68.28 3.39 16.52
N LEU A 161 67.56 3.65 15.43
CA LEU A 161 66.92 4.95 15.16
C LEU A 161 65.94 5.35 16.26
N LEU A 162 65.14 4.40 16.78
CA LEU A 162 64.21 4.65 17.88
C LEU A 162 64.94 5.09 19.17
N ARG A 163 66.06 4.44 19.49
CA ARG A 163 66.90 4.75 20.66
C ARG A 163 67.69 6.05 20.46
N GLU A 164 68.25 6.27 19.28
CA GLU A 164 68.93 7.52 18.90
C GLU A 164 67.99 8.72 19.08
N ALA A 165 66.77 8.64 18.54
CA ALA A 165 65.75 9.67 18.68
C ALA A 165 65.38 9.95 20.14
N ARG A 166 65.27 8.89 20.96
CA ARG A 166 65.00 9.00 22.40
C ARG A 166 66.11 9.72 23.16
N VAL A 167 67.37 9.41 22.87
CA VAL A 167 68.53 10.08 23.47
C VAL A 167 68.57 11.56 23.04
N LEU A 168 68.31 11.86 21.77
CA LEU A 168 68.21 13.23 21.27
C LEU A 168 67.09 14.03 21.98
N ARG A 169 65.93 13.42 22.25
CA ARG A 169 64.86 14.03 23.07
C ARG A 169 65.36 14.34 24.49
N LYS A 170 66.05 13.41 25.15
CA LYS A 170 66.63 13.60 26.49
C LYS A 170 67.65 14.74 26.54
N MET A 171 68.35 14.97 25.43
CA MET A 171 69.29 16.09 25.27
C MET A 171 68.63 17.39 24.79
N SER A 172 67.29 17.47 24.73
CA SER A 172 66.54 18.62 24.20
C SER A 172 66.81 18.97 22.73
N ARG A 173 67.39 18.04 21.94
CA ARG A 173 67.69 18.19 20.50
C ARG A 173 66.50 17.71 19.66
N VAL A 174 65.34 18.32 19.86
CA VAL A 174 64.06 17.90 19.25
C VAL A 174 64.09 17.89 17.70
N PRO A 175 64.65 18.90 17.00
CA PRO A 175 64.67 18.89 15.54
C PRO A 175 65.41 17.68 14.94
N GLU A 176 66.48 17.25 15.60
CA GLU A 176 67.26 16.07 15.18
C GLU A 176 66.52 14.78 15.50
N ALA A 177 65.85 14.71 16.67
CA ALA A 177 64.99 13.57 17.00
C ALA A 177 63.87 13.38 15.96
N LEU A 178 63.24 14.47 15.50
CA LEU A 178 62.23 14.43 14.44
C LEU A 178 62.77 13.85 13.13
N LEU A 179 64.00 14.18 12.73
CA LEU A 179 64.63 13.59 11.54
C LEU A 179 64.80 12.07 11.69
N LYS A 180 65.24 11.60 12.86
CA LYS A 180 65.39 10.17 13.15
C LYS A 180 64.07 9.42 13.15
N TYR A 181 63.00 10.01 13.71
CA TYR A 181 61.67 9.41 13.61
C TYR A 181 61.14 9.38 12.17
N ARG A 182 61.40 10.39 11.33
CA ARG A 182 61.04 10.34 9.90
C ARG A 182 61.79 9.23 9.14
N GLN A 183 63.07 9.03 9.44
CA GLN A 183 63.84 7.91 8.91
C GLN A 183 63.25 6.57 9.37
N LEU A 184 62.91 6.45 10.65
CA LEU A 184 62.26 5.25 11.18
C LEU A 184 60.89 4.99 10.52
N ALA A 185 60.10 6.04 10.27
CA ALA A 185 58.80 5.94 9.60
C ALA A 185 58.88 5.45 8.14
N SER A 186 60.06 5.50 7.52
CA SER A 186 60.30 4.94 6.18
C SER A 186 60.57 3.43 6.19
N ILE A 187 60.89 2.86 7.36
CA ILE A 187 61.15 1.43 7.51
C ILE A 187 59.82 0.71 7.74
N SER A 188 59.36 -0.01 6.72
CA SER A 188 58.14 -0.83 6.77
C SER A 188 58.47 -2.30 7.04
N ASN A 189 57.48 -3.09 7.47
CA ASN A 189 57.59 -4.54 7.72
C ASN A 189 58.58 -4.95 8.82
N VAL A 190 58.86 -4.06 9.78
CA VAL A 190 59.68 -4.34 10.96
C VAL A 190 58.84 -4.07 12.20
N TRP A 191 58.98 -4.93 13.21
CA TRP A 191 58.38 -4.71 14.52
C TRP A 191 59.39 -4.16 15.50
N LEU A 192 58.93 -3.26 16.36
CA LEU A 192 59.68 -2.66 17.45
C LEU A 192 58.76 -2.46 18.65
N ALA A 193 59.20 -2.89 19.84
CA ALA A 193 58.46 -2.66 21.08
C ALA A 193 57.00 -3.14 20.99
N GLY A 194 56.79 -4.28 20.32
CA GLY A 194 55.47 -4.90 20.16
C GLY A 194 54.53 -4.16 19.20
N ALA A 195 55.02 -3.33 18.28
CA ALA A 195 54.21 -2.71 17.23
C ALA A 195 55.03 -2.47 15.94
N PRO A 196 54.39 -2.25 14.77
CA PRO A 196 55.10 -1.88 13.54
C PRO A 196 55.96 -0.61 13.73
N ALA A 197 57.20 -0.63 13.26
CA ALA A 197 58.18 0.44 13.44
C ALA A 197 57.69 1.78 12.87
N ASP A 198 57.02 1.76 11.71
CA ASP A 198 56.46 2.96 11.09
C ASP A 198 55.29 3.55 11.88
N LEU A 199 54.47 2.70 12.54
CA LEU A 199 53.42 3.14 13.46
C LEU A 199 54.00 3.81 14.70
N VAL A 200 55.00 3.18 15.34
CA VAL A 200 55.70 3.73 16.52
C VAL A 200 56.33 5.08 16.19
N ALA A 201 56.98 5.18 15.03
CA ALA A 201 57.59 6.42 14.57
C ALA A 201 56.56 7.54 14.34
N ARG A 202 55.44 7.23 13.66
CA ARG A 202 54.38 8.20 13.38
C ARG A 202 53.67 8.69 14.64
N HIS A 203 53.48 7.81 15.62
CA HIS A 203 52.99 8.20 16.95
C HIS A 203 53.97 9.17 17.62
N ALA A 204 55.26 8.86 17.64
CA ALA A 204 56.28 9.75 18.22
C ALA A 204 56.42 11.09 17.48
N LEU A 205 56.28 11.10 16.15
CA LEU A 205 56.22 12.33 15.35
C LEU A 205 55.01 13.18 15.72
N SER A 206 53.85 12.55 15.92
CA SER A 206 52.61 13.25 16.30
C SER A 206 52.72 13.86 17.71
N ASP A 207 53.37 13.16 18.65
CA ASP A 207 53.61 13.64 20.02
C ASP A 207 54.58 14.84 20.09
N LEU A 208 55.49 14.93 19.13
CA LEU A 208 56.51 15.99 19.06
C LEU A 208 56.17 17.11 18.07
N SER A 209 55.19 16.92 17.19
CA SER A 209 54.75 17.96 16.26
C SER A 209 53.99 19.05 17.00
N THR A 210 54.09 20.27 16.49
CA THR A 210 53.30 21.42 16.97
C THR A 210 51.96 21.52 16.25
N ASP A 211 51.77 20.77 15.16
CA ASP A 211 50.53 20.73 14.40
C ASP A 211 49.84 19.36 14.50
N ASN A 212 48.52 19.35 14.27
CA ASN A 212 47.72 18.13 14.36
C ASN A 212 47.73 17.33 13.05
N ARG A 213 48.55 17.73 12.05
CA ARG A 213 48.53 17.11 10.71
C ARG A 213 49.02 15.67 10.73
N GLU A 214 50.11 15.41 11.44
CA GLU A 214 50.65 14.05 11.60
C GLU A 214 49.67 13.15 12.36
N ALA A 215 49.08 13.65 13.46
CA ALA A 215 48.07 12.92 14.23
C ALA A 215 46.85 12.57 13.37
N GLU A 216 46.37 13.51 12.55
CA GLU A 216 45.24 13.31 11.65
C GLU A 216 45.57 12.34 10.50
N SER A 217 46.79 12.40 9.95
CA SER A 217 47.25 11.42 8.96
C SER A 217 47.35 10.02 9.56
N LEU A 218 47.86 9.90 10.79
CA LEU A 218 47.95 8.64 11.52
C LEU A 218 46.54 8.09 11.81
N ARG A 219 45.58 8.95 12.17
CA ARG A 219 44.17 8.60 12.36
C ARG A 219 43.58 7.93 11.11
N LYS A 220 43.80 8.54 9.95
CA LYS A 220 43.32 8.01 8.65
C LYS A 220 43.92 6.65 8.33
N ASP A 221 45.23 6.49 8.55
CA ASP A 221 45.91 5.21 8.29
C ASP A 221 45.47 4.09 9.26
N LEU A 222 45.18 4.43 10.52
CA LEU A 222 44.59 3.49 11.49
C LEU A 222 43.20 3.03 11.04
N LEU A 223 42.34 3.95 10.62
CA LEU A 223 41.01 3.63 10.10
C LEU A 223 41.05 2.86 8.77
N ALA A 224 42.06 3.10 7.95
CA ALA A 224 42.30 2.35 6.72
C ALA A 224 42.83 0.92 6.96
N GLY A 225 43.04 0.53 8.23
CA GLY A 225 43.56 -0.79 8.59
C GLY A 225 44.94 -1.06 7.98
N ARG A 226 45.78 -0.03 7.86
CA ARG A 226 47.11 -0.15 7.25
C ARG A 226 47.99 -1.18 7.96
N TRP A 227 47.84 -1.30 9.28
CA TRP A 227 48.63 -2.18 10.13
C TRP A 227 47.78 -3.33 10.68
N ARG A 228 48.42 -4.51 10.83
CA ARG A 228 47.80 -5.68 11.44
C ARG A 228 47.96 -5.65 12.96
N LEU A 229 47.13 -4.84 13.60
CA LEU A 229 47.19 -4.58 15.05
C LEU A 229 46.27 -5.51 15.82
N SER A 230 46.64 -5.83 17.06
CA SER A 230 45.75 -6.46 18.02
C SER A 230 44.72 -5.45 18.53
N ARG A 231 43.63 -5.94 19.14
CA ARG A 231 42.59 -5.08 19.72
C ARG A 231 43.16 -4.10 20.75
N GLY A 232 44.13 -4.55 21.55
CA GLY A 232 44.80 -3.71 22.55
C GLY A 232 45.66 -2.62 21.93
N GLN A 233 46.48 -2.97 20.94
CA GLN A 233 47.32 -2.03 20.21
C GLN A 233 46.47 -0.96 19.49
N PHE A 234 45.43 -1.38 18.76
CA PHE A 234 44.55 -0.43 18.08
C PHE A 234 43.90 0.55 19.07
N LYS A 235 43.37 0.06 20.20
CA LYS A 235 42.77 0.92 21.23
C LYS A 235 43.77 1.92 21.81
N PHE A 236 44.99 1.47 22.08
CA PHE A 236 46.07 2.32 22.58
C PHE A 236 46.39 3.45 21.59
N TYR A 237 46.76 3.12 20.35
CA TYR A 237 47.10 4.12 19.35
C TYR A 237 45.93 5.02 18.97
N TRP A 238 44.70 4.49 18.96
CA TRP A 238 43.50 5.31 18.75
C TRP A 238 43.31 6.34 19.86
N SER A 239 43.42 5.94 21.13
CA SER A 239 43.31 6.87 22.26
C SER A 239 44.39 7.97 22.23
N GLU A 240 45.61 7.61 21.83
CA GLU A 240 46.71 8.55 21.69
C GLU A 240 46.48 9.55 20.54
N VAL A 241 45.98 9.09 19.39
CA VAL A 241 45.66 9.97 18.27
C VAL A 241 44.52 10.92 18.61
N VAL A 242 43.49 10.47 19.34
CA VAL A 242 42.41 11.35 19.82
C VAL A 242 42.97 12.40 20.81
N ARG A 243 43.84 11.99 21.74
CA ARG A 243 44.53 12.89 22.67
C ARG A 243 45.35 13.96 21.93
N LEU A 244 46.14 13.55 20.94
CA LEU A 244 47.07 14.42 20.21
C LEU A 244 46.37 15.33 19.19
N SER A 245 45.32 14.84 18.52
CA SER A 245 44.57 15.64 17.55
C SER A 245 43.55 16.60 18.19
N GLY A 246 43.18 16.38 19.46
CA GLY A 246 42.15 17.14 20.16
C GLY A 246 40.74 16.96 19.58
N ASN A 247 40.55 16.00 18.65
CA ASN A 247 39.29 15.76 17.97
C ASN A 247 38.76 14.35 18.31
N PRO A 248 37.68 14.23 19.10
CA PRO A 248 37.03 12.96 19.36
C PRO A 248 36.20 12.54 18.14
N ALA A 249 36.87 12.00 17.13
CA ALA A 249 36.20 11.40 15.98
C ALA A 249 35.71 9.99 16.34
N ASP A 250 34.51 9.65 15.88
CA ASP A 250 33.96 8.30 16.07
C ASP A 250 34.63 7.28 15.15
N ILE A 251 34.81 6.06 15.67
CA ILE A 251 35.22 4.91 14.86
C ILE A 251 34.02 4.49 14.00
N PRO A 252 34.18 4.30 12.67
CA PRO A 252 33.10 3.80 11.84
C PRO A 252 32.54 2.48 12.38
N ALA A 253 31.26 2.50 12.78
CA ALA A 253 30.62 1.37 13.46
C ALA A 253 30.74 0.06 12.65
N GLN A 254 30.63 0.15 11.33
CA GLN A 254 30.75 -1.01 10.44
C GLN A 254 32.15 -1.63 10.45
N ALA A 255 33.21 -0.81 10.45
CA ALA A 255 34.60 -1.31 10.45
C ALA A 255 34.95 -1.97 11.80
N LEU A 256 34.42 -1.41 12.89
CA LEU A 256 34.55 -1.99 14.23
C LEU A 256 33.79 -3.31 14.33
N ALA A 257 32.55 -3.36 13.83
CA ALA A 257 31.71 -4.55 13.82
C ALA A 257 32.34 -5.70 13.02
N LEU A 258 32.92 -5.41 11.84
CA LEU A 258 33.65 -6.41 11.05
C LEU A 258 34.88 -6.99 11.78
N SER A 259 35.63 -6.14 12.50
CA SER A 259 36.81 -6.56 13.27
C SER A 259 36.42 -7.45 14.46
N GLU A 260 35.31 -7.12 15.12
CA GLU A 260 34.73 -7.93 16.20
C GLU A 260 34.13 -9.25 15.68
N ALA A 261 33.36 -9.22 14.59
CA ALA A 261 32.83 -10.43 13.95
C ALA A 261 33.95 -11.39 13.53
N THR A 262 35.06 -10.87 12.99
CA THR A 262 36.26 -11.67 12.68
C THR A 262 36.90 -12.27 13.93
N SER A 263 36.91 -11.53 15.04
CA SER A 263 37.45 -12.04 16.31
C SER A 263 36.59 -13.17 16.88
N ILE A 264 35.26 -13.06 16.78
CA ILE A 264 34.31 -14.12 17.14
C ILE A 264 34.57 -15.37 16.28
N ALA A 265 34.69 -15.20 14.95
CA ALA A 265 35.04 -16.30 14.05
C ALA A 265 36.41 -16.94 14.39
N TRP A 266 37.40 -16.17 14.83
CA TRP A 266 38.69 -16.74 15.25
C TRP A 266 38.60 -17.57 16.54
N GLN A 267 37.76 -17.18 17.49
CA GLN A 267 37.56 -17.90 18.75
C GLN A 267 36.80 -19.21 18.54
N GLU A 268 35.77 -19.19 17.70
CA GLU A 268 34.96 -20.37 17.37
C GLU A 268 35.67 -21.37 16.46
N ARG A 269 36.89 -21.07 15.98
CA ARG A 269 37.64 -21.90 15.03
C ARG A 269 38.01 -23.29 15.53
N LYS A 270 37.93 -23.57 16.84
CA LYS A 270 38.25 -24.89 17.40
C LYS A 270 37.03 -25.82 17.52
N ARG A 271 35.84 -25.29 17.24
CA ARG A 271 34.59 -26.05 17.28
C ARG A 271 34.48 -27.01 16.09
N ASP A 272 33.62 -28.01 16.20
CA ASP A 272 33.54 -29.23 15.37
C ASP A 272 33.83 -29.01 13.85
N PRO A 273 34.73 -29.78 13.20
CA PRO A 273 35.30 -29.42 11.89
C PRO A 273 34.52 -29.90 10.66
N GLU A 274 33.56 -30.82 10.79
CA GLU A 274 33.23 -31.70 9.64
C GLU A 274 32.05 -31.26 8.75
N THR A 275 31.35 -30.16 9.04
CA THR A 275 30.14 -29.79 8.27
C THR A 275 30.08 -28.31 7.88
N LEU A 276 29.38 -28.01 6.77
CA LEU A 276 28.97 -26.65 6.42
C LEU A 276 28.15 -26.09 7.59
N ARG A 277 28.71 -25.13 8.31
CA ARG A 277 28.06 -24.48 9.45
C ARG A 277 27.65 -23.06 9.08
N GLN A 278 26.44 -22.70 9.48
CA GLN A 278 25.88 -21.36 9.31
C GLN A 278 25.48 -20.84 10.68
N GLU A 279 25.97 -19.66 11.03
CA GLU A 279 25.70 -19.06 12.34
C GLU A 279 25.59 -17.56 12.23
N THR A 280 24.67 -16.97 12.99
CA THR A 280 24.53 -15.52 13.08
C THR A 280 25.15 -15.03 14.36
N VAL A 281 26.08 -14.10 14.23
CA VAL A 281 26.77 -13.46 15.36
C VAL A 281 26.45 -11.98 15.37
N TRP A 282 26.43 -11.41 16.57
CA TRP A 282 26.20 -9.98 16.78
C TRP A 282 27.50 -9.31 17.17
N ALA A 283 27.90 -8.29 16.41
CA ALA A 283 29.10 -7.50 16.65
C ALA A 283 28.72 -6.01 16.60
N GLN A 284 29.02 -5.25 17.65
CA GLN A 284 28.57 -3.86 17.80
C GLN A 284 27.06 -3.65 17.54
N ASN A 285 26.22 -4.58 18.01
CA ASN A 285 24.77 -4.60 17.77
C ASN A 285 24.37 -4.69 16.28
N GLN A 286 25.28 -5.17 15.42
CA GLN A 286 25.02 -5.46 14.01
C GLN A 286 25.12 -6.97 13.77
N PRO A 287 24.21 -7.55 12.98
CA PRO A 287 24.22 -8.99 12.71
C PRO A 287 25.15 -9.34 11.54
N PHE A 288 25.89 -10.43 11.68
CA PHE A 288 26.73 -11.03 10.65
C PHE A 288 26.42 -12.51 10.52
N LEU A 289 26.30 -12.98 9.28
CA LEU A 289 26.26 -14.41 8.97
C LEU A 289 27.68 -14.91 8.75
N LEU A 290 28.07 -15.93 9.52
CA LEU A 290 29.28 -16.71 9.34
C LEU A 290 28.94 -18.01 8.61
N LEU A 291 29.49 -18.17 7.41
CA LEU A 291 29.40 -19.39 6.62
C LEU A 291 30.76 -20.10 6.66
N TRP A 292 30.79 -21.28 7.25
CA TRP A 292 32.00 -22.05 7.51
C TRP A 292 32.10 -23.23 6.57
N ARG A 293 33.26 -23.41 5.94
CA ARG A 293 33.59 -24.62 5.17
C ARG A 293 35.08 -24.91 5.29
N GLY A 294 35.46 -26.17 5.45
CA GLY A 294 36.86 -26.57 5.45
C GLY A 294 37.10 -27.79 6.34
N SER A 295 38.38 -28.11 6.55
CA SER A 295 38.84 -29.20 7.41
C SER A 295 39.42 -28.64 8.72
N ALA A 296 39.88 -29.53 9.61
CA ALA A 296 40.51 -29.13 10.87
C ALA A 296 41.72 -28.20 10.68
N GLU A 297 42.52 -28.41 9.61
CA GLU A 297 43.77 -27.66 9.35
C GLU A 297 43.56 -26.33 8.63
N ARG A 298 42.61 -26.29 7.69
CA ARG A 298 42.33 -25.09 6.89
C ARG A 298 40.84 -24.86 6.80
N ARG A 299 40.39 -23.74 7.36
CA ARG A 299 38.99 -23.33 7.38
C ARG A 299 38.81 -22.04 6.61
N VAL A 300 37.78 -22.01 5.77
CA VAL A 300 37.36 -20.81 5.05
C VAL A 300 36.05 -20.34 5.67
N VAL A 301 36.02 -19.07 6.07
CA VAL A 301 34.83 -18.44 6.66
C VAL A 301 34.46 -17.23 5.86
N LEU A 302 33.23 -17.22 5.35
CA LEU A 302 32.64 -16.05 4.73
C LEU A 302 31.83 -15.30 5.78
N VAL A 303 32.23 -14.05 6.04
CA VAL A 303 31.54 -13.13 6.95
C VAL A 303 30.78 -12.13 6.09
N ILE A 304 29.45 -12.18 6.14
CA ILE A 304 28.60 -11.31 5.32
C ILE A 304 27.49 -10.71 6.16
N ARG A 305 26.99 -9.56 5.71
CA ARG A 305 25.79 -8.97 6.31
C ARG A 305 24.56 -9.70 5.79
N PRO A 306 23.67 -10.18 6.67
CA PRO A 306 22.42 -10.81 6.27
C PRO A 306 21.56 -9.94 5.34
N GLU A 307 21.63 -8.63 5.53
CA GLU A 307 20.91 -7.66 4.70
C GLU A 307 21.30 -7.72 3.21
N SER A 308 22.57 -7.97 2.87
CA SER A 308 22.97 -8.08 1.47
C SER A 308 22.37 -9.33 0.80
N LEU A 309 22.11 -10.39 1.56
CA LEU A 309 21.42 -11.58 1.07
C LEU A 309 19.92 -11.36 0.91
N LEU A 310 19.28 -10.66 1.86
CA LEU A 310 17.85 -10.36 1.73
C LEU A 310 17.57 -9.41 0.57
N ARG A 311 18.44 -8.43 0.32
CA ARG A 311 18.31 -7.50 -0.82
C ARG A 311 18.48 -8.19 -2.18
N SER A 312 19.26 -9.27 -2.26
CA SER A 312 19.46 -9.99 -3.53
C SER A 312 18.27 -10.84 -3.93
N VAL A 313 17.37 -11.16 -2.98
CA VAL A 313 16.14 -11.87 -3.26
C VAL A 313 15.04 -10.84 -3.54
N ALA A 314 14.59 -10.81 -4.80
CA ALA A 314 13.62 -9.83 -5.29
C ALA A 314 12.38 -9.75 -4.37
N THR A 315 12.16 -8.59 -3.76
CA THR A 315 10.87 -8.24 -3.16
C THR A 315 9.89 -7.93 -4.29
N GLU A 316 8.85 -8.75 -4.45
CA GLU A 316 7.74 -8.41 -5.35
C GLU A 316 7.18 -7.04 -4.95
N ALA A 317 6.77 -6.23 -5.95
CA ALA A 317 6.28 -4.89 -5.69
C ALA A 317 5.14 -4.91 -4.67
N GLY A 318 5.32 -4.20 -3.56
CA GLY A 318 4.35 -4.13 -2.47
C GLY A 318 4.49 -5.20 -1.37
N LEU A 319 5.48 -6.09 -1.45
CA LEU A 319 5.80 -7.02 -0.37
C LEU A 319 7.12 -6.65 0.29
N PHE A 320 7.17 -6.76 1.62
CA PHE A 320 8.38 -6.57 2.40
C PHE A 320 8.81 -7.88 3.05
N SER A 321 10.12 -8.15 3.00
CA SER A 321 10.73 -9.28 3.68
C SER A 321 11.61 -8.81 4.85
N ALA A 322 11.60 -9.57 5.93
CA ALA A 322 12.49 -9.40 7.07
C ALA A 322 12.94 -10.76 7.58
N ALA A 323 14.08 -10.79 8.26
CA ALA A 323 14.63 -11.97 8.91
C ALA A 323 14.93 -11.65 10.37
N ALA A 324 14.62 -12.57 11.28
CA ALA A 324 14.96 -12.45 12.71
C ALA A 324 15.66 -13.71 13.23
N ASP A 325 16.50 -13.53 14.24
CA ASP A 325 17.16 -14.63 14.94
C ASP A 325 16.18 -15.40 15.87
N GLY A 326 16.66 -16.44 16.54
CA GLY A 326 15.86 -17.25 17.46
C GLY A 326 15.33 -16.51 18.69
N GLU A 327 15.90 -15.34 19.02
CA GLU A 327 15.44 -14.46 20.10
C GLU A 327 14.45 -13.39 19.58
N GLY A 328 14.15 -13.38 18.28
CA GLY A 328 13.27 -12.41 17.64
C GLY A 328 13.93 -11.07 17.35
N ARG A 329 15.26 -10.95 17.48
CA ARG A 329 15.99 -9.75 17.07
C ARG A 329 16.10 -9.70 15.55
N LEU A 330 15.83 -8.53 14.98
CA LEU A 330 15.82 -8.34 13.54
C LEU A 330 17.25 -8.40 12.98
N VAL A 331 17.48 -9.36 12.11
CA VAL A 331 18.76 -9.62 11.45
C VAL A 331 18.85 -8.89 10.09
N ALA A 332 17.73 -8.74 9.39
CA ALA A 332 17.64 -7.97 8.16
C ALA A 332 16.19 -7.51 7.90
N GLY A 333 16.02 -6.44 7.14
CA GLY A 333 14.71 -5.85 6.82
C GLY A 333 14.33 -4.71 7.78
N HIS A 334 13.08 -4.24 7.70
CA HIS A 334 12.60 -3.15 8.55
C HIS A 334 11.74 -3.69 9.70
N LYS A 335 11.78 -3.02 10.85
CA LYS A 335 11.00 -3.42 12.05
C LYS A 335 9.50 -3.49 11.76
N GLU A 336 8.99 -2.61 10.91
CA GLU A 336 7.58 -2.62 10.47
C GLU A 336 7.21 -3.88 9.68
N SER A 337 8.17 -4.50 8.99
CA SER A 337 8.00 -5.76 8.26
C SER A 337 8.10 -6.99 9.16
N ALA A 338 8.74 -6.88 10.33
CA ALA A 338 8.86 -7.94 11.32
C ALA A 338 7.80 -7.88 12.44
N THR A 339 7.05 -6.78 12.52
CA THR A 339 5.94 -6.63 13.48
C THR A 339 4.64 -6.82 12.71
N PRO A 340 4.00 -8.02 12.75
CA PRO A 340 2.85 -8.31 11.91
C PRO A 340 1.63 -7.49 12.37
N ALA A 341 1.43 -6.32 11.79
CA ALA A 341 0.24 -5.51 11.97
C ALA A 341 -0.91 -5.94 11.03
N GLY A 342 -0.87 -7.19 10.51
CA GLY A 342 -1.82 -7.68 9.50
C GLY A 342 -1.47 -9.07 8.94
N HIS A 343 -1.85 -9.32 7.69
CA HIS A 343 -1.56 -10.55 6.94
C HIS A 343 -0.04 -10.69 6.75
N ALA A 344 0.53 -11.74 7.33
CA ALA A 344 1.95 -12.06 7.25
C ALA A 344 2.12 -13.56 7.01
N ALA A 345 3.10 -13.91 6.17
CA ALA A 345 3.59 -15.27 6.06
C ALA A 345 4.89 -15.39 6.84
N ILE A 346 4.92 -16.30 7.81
CA ILE A 346 6.09 -16.58 8.64
C ILE A 346 6.63 -17.94 8.22
N ARG A 347 7.95 -18.03 8.11
CA ARG A 347 8.67 -19.28 7.88
C ARG A 347 9.76 -19.42 8.92
N THR A 348 9.66 -20.42 9.78
CA THR A 348 10.60 -20.58 10.88
C THR A 348 11.96 -21.07 10.38
N ALA A 349 13.01 -20.80 11.16
CA ALA A 349 14.35 -21.32 10.90
C ALA A 349 14.33 -22.87 10.78
N ALA A 350 13.55 -23.55 11.61
CA ALA A 350 13.41 -25.01 11.60
C ALA A 350 12.76 -25.55 10.32
N GLU A 351 11.71 -24.90 9.81
CA GLU A 351 11.04 -25.29 8.57
C GLU A 351 11.92 -25.10 7.34
N THR A 352 12.66 -23.99 7.30
CA THR A 352 13.39 -23.56 6.11
C THR A 352 14.82 -24.07 6.07
N GLN A 353 15.35 -24.56 7.18
CA GLN A 353 16.76 -24.87 7.41
C GLN A 353 17.67 -23.65 7.22
N LEU A 354 17.11 -22.45 7.36
CA LEU A 354 17.85 -21.19 7.35
C LEU A 354 18.22 -20.81 8.79
N PRO A 355 19.25 -19.96 8.99
CA PRO A 355 19.62 -19.49 10.33
C PRO A 355 18.58 -18.53 10.96
N TRP A 356 17.55 -18.12 10.20
CA TRP A 356 16.59 -17.09 10.61
C TRP A 356 15.15 -17.51 10.35
N THR A 357 14.25 -16.93 11.15
CA THR A 357 12.83 -16.89 10.84
C THR A 357 12.57 -15.76 9.85
N LEU A 358 11.94 -16.08 8.72
CA LEU A 358 11.58 -15.13 7.68
C LEU A 358 10.15 -14.63 7.89
N TYR A 359 9.97 -13.33 7.70
CA TYR A 359 8.69 -12.63 7.73
C TYR A 359 8.46 -12.01 6.36
N VAL A 360 7.32 -12.30 5.75
CA VAL A 360 6.86 -11.64 4.53
C VAL A 360 5.55 -10.96 4.83
N THR A 361 5.50 -9.65 4.60
CA THR A 361 4.35 -8.79 4.91
C THR A 361 3.96 -7.97 3.70
N ALA A 362 2.68 -7.60 3.60
CA ALA A 362 2.21 -6.70 2.56
C ALA A 362 2.31 -5.24 3.01
N GLU A 363 2.62 -4.33 2.07
CA GLU A 363 2.59 -2.90 2.30
C GLU A 363 1.18 -2.42 2.71
N LYS A 364 1.14 -1.49 3.68
CA LYS A 364 -0.10 -0.84 4.13
C LYS A 364 -0.70 -0.06 2.95
N GLY A 365 -1.73 -0.63 2.32
CA GLY A 365 -2.44 -0.01 1.18
C GLY A 365 -2.76 -0.98 0.04
N LEU A 366 -2.03 -2.10 -0.10
CA LEU A 366 -2.34 -3.12 -1.11
C LEU A 366 -3.69 -3.81 -0.90
N ALA A 367 -4.11 -3.93 0.36
CA ALA A 367 -5.42 -4.49 0.69
C ALA A 367 -6.56 -3.46 0.46
N GLU A 368 -6.27 -2.16 0.50
CA GLU A 368 -7.27 -1.09 0.53
C GLU A 368 -7.48 -0.41 -0.84
N SER A 369 -6.47 -0.40 -1.71
CA SER A 369 -6.48 0.29 -3.00
C SER A 369 -7.51 -0.24 -4.02
N GLY A 370 -8.09 -1.42 -3.77
CA GLY A 370 -9.14 -2.01 -4.62
C GLY A 370 -10.57 -1.90 -4.09
N VAL A 371 -10.82 -1.18 -2.97
CA VAL A 371 -12.13 -1.23 -2.29
C VAL A 371 -13.07 -0.09 -2.69
N LEU A 372 -12.54 1.07 -3.10
CA LEU A 372 -13.37 2.26 -3.35
C LEU A 372 -14.10 2.24 -4.70
N SER A 373 -13.60 1.54 -5.73
CA SER A 373 -14.19 1.62 -7.08
C SER A 373 -15.45 0.77 -7.28
N GLN A 374 -15.63 -0.37 -6.60
CA GLN A 374 -16.75 -1.28 -6.87
C GLN A 374 -18.01 -0.96 -6.07
N GLN A 375 -17.88 -0.36 -4.87
CA GLN A 375 -19.04 -0.02 -4.03
C GLN A 375 -19.92 1.07 -4.68
N HIS A 376 -19.31 2.02 -5.40
CA HIS A 376 -20.04 3.06 -6.10
C HIS A 376 -20.87 2.51 -7.27
N PHE A 377 -20.41 1.50 -8.00
CA PHE A 377 -21.19 0.91 -9.10
C PHE A 377 -22.45 0.20 -8.62
N LEU A 378 -22.39 -0.54 -7.50
CA LEU A 378 -23.56 -1.21 -6.94
C LEU A 378 -24.58 -0.19 -6.39
N LEU A 379 -24.11 0.83 -5.67
CA LEU A 379 -24.98 1.91 -5.16
C LEU A 379 -25.60 2.73 -6.29
N LEU A 380 -24.84 3.01 -7.36
CA LEU A 380 -25.34 3.67 -8.56
C LEU A 380 -26.41 2.81 -9.25
N GLY A 381 -26.17 1.51 -9.39
CA GLY A 381 -27.14 0.57 -9.97
C GLY A 381 -28.45 0.49 -9.19
N ILE A 382 -28.38 0.41 -7.86
CA ILE A 382 -29.56 0.46 -6.98
C ILE A 382 -30.28 1.80 -7.14
N GLY A 383 -29.54 2.91 -7.14
CA GLY A 383 -30.10 4.25 -7.32
C GLY A 383 -30.85 4.43 -8.64
N VAL A 384 -30.25 3.99 -9.76
CA VAL A 384 -30.90 4.03 -11.09
C VAL A 384 -32.18 3.21 -11.10
N MET A 385 -32.17 2.01 -10.50
CA MET A 385 -33.35 1.16 -10.48
C MET A 385 -34.49 1.74 -9.63
N VAL A 386 -34.18 2.40 -8.51
CA VAL A 386 -35.17 3.14 -7.71
C VAL A 386 -35.77 4.30 -8.50
N VAL A 387 -34.96 5.03 -9.28
CA VAL A 387 -35.46 6.11 -10.14
C VAL A 387 -36.40 5.57 -11.23
N PHE A 388 -36.01 4.50 -11.93
CA PHE A 388 -36.88 3.85 -12.92
C PHE A 388 -38.21 3.38 -12.30
N LEU A 389 -38.17 2.91 -11.05
CA LEU A 389 -39.36 2.48 -10.31
C LEU A 389 -40.33 3.62 -10.01
N ILE A 390 -39.80 4.74 -9.50
CA ILE A 390 -40.59 5.95 -9.20
C ILE A 390 -41.25 6.47 -10.47
N VAL A 391 -40.49 6.53 -11.56
CA VAL A 391 -41.00 6.97 -12.87
C VAL A 391 -42.07 6.01 -13.40
N GLY A 392 -41.85 4.69 -13.33
CA GLY A 392 -42.83 3.70 -13.78
C GLY A 392 -44.15 3.76 -13.01
N THR A 393 -44.08 3.89 -11.69
CA THR A 393 -45.27 4.03 -10.83
C THR A 393 -46.01 5.34 -11.10
N TYR A 394 -45.26 6.43 -11.33
CA TYR A 394 -45.85 7.72 -11.69
C TYR A 394 -46.62 7.64 -13.03
N ILE A 395 -46.02 7.06 -14.07
CA ILE A 395 -46.65 6.91 -15.38
C ILE A 395 -47.94 6.08 -15.27
N LEU A 396 -47.90 4.94 -14.57
CA LEU A 396 -49.06 4.08 -14.38
C LEU A 396 -50.19 4.81 -13.63
N ALA A 397 -49.83 5.57 -12.58
CA ALA A 397 -50.80 6.36 -11.83
C ALA A 397 -51.45 7.45 -12.69
N VAL A 398 -50.70 8.12 -13.56
CA VAL A 398 -51.24 9.10 -14.53
C VAL A 398 -52.18 8.42 -15.52
N ALA A 399 -51.79 7.27 -16.08
CA ALA A 399 -52.59 6.53 -17.05
C ALA A 399 -53.95 6.10 -16.48
N ILE A 400 -53.96 5.53 -15.27
CA ILE A 400 -55.19 5.11 -14.58
C ILE A 400 -56.11 6.31 -14.29
N ARG A 401 -55.55 7.46 -13.86
CA ARG A 401 -56.36 8.66 -13.61
C ARG A 401 -57.06 9.16 -14.86
N ARG A 402 -56.39 9.11 -16.02
CA ARG A 402 -56.97 9.52 -17.30
C ARG A 402 -58.14 8.62 -17.70
N GLU A 403 -57.98 7.31 -17.56
CA GLU A 403 -59.03 6.34 -17.88
C GLU A 403 -60.27 6.54 -17.00
N ILE A 404 -60.07 6.75 -15.70
CA ILE A 404 -61.18 7.01 -14.76
C ILE A 404 -61.89 8.32 -15.12
N ALA A 405 -61.16 9.36 -15.52
CA ALA A 405 -61.77 10.64 -15.91
C ALA A 405 -62.66 10.50 -17.15
N VAL A 406 -62.20 9.76 -18.17
CA VAL A 406 -62.97 9.48 -19.39
C VAL A 406 -64.22 8.68 -19.07
N SER A 407 -64.09 7.61 -18.28
CA SER A 407 -65.24 6.79 -17.89
C SER A 407 -66.28 7.57 -17.06
N ARG A 408 -65.82 8.49 -16.20
CA ARG A 408 -66.73 9.40 -15.47
C ARG A 408 -67.46 10.35 -16.40
N MET A 409 -66.78 10.99 -17.35
CA MET A 409 -67.41 11.87 -18.33
C MET A 409 -68.48 11.15 -19.16
N GLN A 410 -68.21 9.92 -19.59
CA GLN A 410 -69.21 9.09 -20.29
C GLN A 410 -70.41 8.76 -19.39
N SER A 411 -70.17 8.42 -18.13
CA SER A 411 -71.23 8.12 -17.16
C SER A 411 -72.10 9.34 -16.88
N ASP A 412 -71.48 10.51 -16.67
CA ASP A 412 -72.17 11.79 -16.43
C ASP A 412 -72.98 12.22 -17.65
N PHE A 413 -72.45 12.00 -18.86
CA PHE A 413 -73.16 12.26 -20.11
C PHE A 413 -74.41 11.39 -20.26
N VAL A 414 -74.30 10.07 -20.04
CA VAL A 414 -75.45 9.15 -20.11
C VAL A 414 -76.50 9.51 -19.06
N ALA A 415 -76.07 9.88 -17.85
CA ALA A 415 -76.98 10.34 -16.80
C ALA A 415 -77.74 11.61 -17.22
N ALA A 416 -77.03 12.61 -17.75
CA ALA A 416 -77.63 13.87 -18.20
C ALA A 416 -78.65 13.65 -19.34
N VAL A 417 -78.29 12.87 -20.37
CA VAL A 417 -79.20 12.53 -21.49
C VAL A 417 -80.46 11.80 -20.97
N SER A 418 -80.29 10.85 -20.06
CA SER A 418 -81.41 10.11 -19.47
C SER A 418 -82.37 11.03 -18.70
N HIS A 419 -81.84 12.03 -17.99
CA HIS A 419 -82.63 13.02 -17.30
C HIS A 419 -83.42 13.92 -18.26
N GLU A 420 -82.77 14.41 -19.33
CA GLU A 420 -83.40 15.25 -20.36
C GLU A 420 -84.50 14.51 -21.13
N PHE A 421 -84.41 13.19 -21.29
CA PHE A 421 -85.45 12.39 -21.97
C PHE A 421 -86.63 12.06 -21.05
N ARG A 422 -86.38 11.87 -19.76
CA ARG A 422 -87.43 11.47 -18.80
C ARG A 422 -88.51 12.55 -18.64
N SER A 423 -88.13 13.82 -18.64
CA SER A 423 -89.08 14.95 -18.53
C SER A 423 -90.14 14.97 -19.65
N PRO A 424 -89.78 15.05 -20.95
CA PRO A 424 -90.77 15.07 -22.03
C PRO A 424 -91.60 13.79 -22.11
N LEU A 425 -90.99 12.62 -21.85
CA LEU A 425 -91.75 11.35 -21.78
C LEU A 425 -92.77 11.34 -20.65
N THR A 426 -92.45 11.92 -19.49
CA THR A 426 -93.38 12.03 -18.36
C THR A 426 -94.54 12.96 -18.73
N SER A 427 -94.25 14.11 -19.36
CA SER A 427 -95.27 15.03 -19.87
C SER A 427 -96.18 14.37 -20.91
N LEU A 428 -95.62 13.67 -21.90
CA LEU A 428 -96.38 12.92 -22.91
C LEU A 428 -97.31 11.88 -22.27
N ARG A 429 -96.79 11.12 -21.30
CA ARG A 429 -97.57 10.14 -20.55
C ARG A 429 -98.73 10.81 -19.83
N GLN A 430 -98.48 11.87 -19.06
CA GLN A 430 -99.51 12.60 -18.31
C GLN A 430 -100.59 13.19 -19.23
N LEU A 431 -100.18 13.83 -20.34
CA LEU A 431 -101.12 14.39 -21.32
C LEU A 431 -101.98 13.29 -21.97
N SER A 432 -101.38 12.17 -22.36
CA SER A 432 -102.10 11.04 -22.96
C SER A 432 -103.09 10.39 -21.99
N GLU A 433 -102.71 10.25 -20.72
CA GLU A 433 -103.53 9.65 -19.66
C GLU A 433 -104.74 10.53 -19.32
N MET A 434 -104.56 11.85 -19.31
CA MET A 434 -105.67 12.81 -19.13
C MET A 434 -106.68 12.76 -20.27
N LEU A 435 -106.21 12.59 -21.52
CA LEU A 435 -107.08 12.41 -22.70
C LEU A 435 -107.82 11.07 -22.65
N LEU A 436 -107.14 9.98 -22.34
CA LEU A 436 -107.71 8.62 -22.24
C LEU A 436 -108.78 8.51 -21.15
N LEU A 437 -108.58 9.15 -20.00
CA LEU A 437 -109.53 9.15 -18.88
C LEU A 437 -110.75 10.07 -19.11
N GLY A 438 -110.83 10.75 -20.26
CA GLY A 438 -111.91 11.69 -20.56
C GLY A 438 -111.91 12.94 -19.67
N ARG A 439 -110.79 13.22 -18.98
CA ARG A 439 -110.66 14.32 -17.99
C ARG A 439 -110.44 15.69 -18.62
N VAL A 440 -110.39 15.78 -19.95
CA VAL A 440 -110.23 17.03 -20.71
C VAL A 440 -111.59 17.42 -21.32
N PRO A 441 -112.29 18.42 -20.76
CA PRO A 441 -113.61 18.83 -21.23
C PRO A 441 -113.51 19.77 -22.44
N GLY A 442 -114.31 19.49 -23.48
CA GLY A 442 -114.38 20.30 -24.70
C GLY A 442 -113.34 19.92 -25.75
N GLU A 443 -113.73 20.05 -27.02
CA GLU A 443 -112.90 19.70 -28.19
C GLU A 443 -111.69 20.64 -28.31
N ASP A 444 -111.88 21.94 -28.06
CA ASP A 444 -110.81 22.96 -28.07
C ASP A 444 -109.67 22.63 -27.08
N ARG A 445 -110.01 22.15 -25.87
CA ARG A 445 -108.99 21.75 -24.88
C ARG A 445 -108.28 20.46 -25.26
N ARG A 446 -108.94 19.54 -25.96
CA ARG A 446 -108.29 18.33 -26.48
C ARG A 446 -107.29 18.69 -27.58
N HIS A 447 -107.64 19.62 -28.46
CA HIS A 447 -106.70 20.17 -29.45
C HIS A 447 -105.44 20.76 -28.80
N LEU A 448 -105.58 21.56 -27.73
CA LEU A 448 -104.42 22.09 -26.99
C LEU A 448 -103.52 20.98 -26.40
N TYR A 449 -104.10 19.87 -25.93
CA TYR A 449 -103.32 18.74 -25.42
C TYR A 449 -102.60 18.00 -26.55
N TYR A 450 -103.26 17.80 -27.71
CA TYR A 450 -102.61 17.23 -28.89
C TYR A 450 -101.45 18.10 -29.38
N GLU A 451 -101.59 19.42 -29.36
CA GLU A 451 -100.50 20.34 -29.67
C GLU A 451 -99.35 20.26 -28.65
N MET A 452 -99.65 20.18 -27.35
CA MET A 452 -98.61 19.99 -26.32
C MET A 452 -97.86 18.67 -26.53
N MET A 453 -98.57 17.59 -26.84
CA MET A 453 -97.93 16.32 -27.17
C MET A 453 -97.07 16.42 -28.43
N ALA A 454 -97.56 17.04 -29.50
CA ALA A 454 -96.79 17.26 -30.72
C ALA A 454 -95.51 18.08 -30.47
N ARG A 455 -95.59 19.10 -29.61
CA ARG A 455 -94.41 19.90 -29.19
C ARG A 455 -93.40 19.06 -28.41
N GLU A 456 -93.83 18.24 -27.46
CA GLU A 456 -92.92 17.38 -26.70
C GLU A 456 -92.31 16.27 -27.55
N THR A 457 -93.06 15.68 -28.48
CA THR A 457 -92.52 14.72 -29.46
C THR A 457 -91.47 15.39 -30.36
N SER A 458 -91.74 16.58 -30.88
CA SER A 458 -90.79 17.35 -31.70
C SER A 458 -89.55 17.77 -30.90
N ARG A 459 -89.69 18.05 -29.60
CA ARG A 459 -88.55 18.31 -28.71
C ARG A 459 -87.69 17.07 -28.54
N LEU A 460 -88.30 15.91 -28.33
CA LEU A 460 -87.61 14.64 -28.13
C LEU A 460 -86.89 14.19 -29.41
N GLU A 461 -87.50 14.40 -30.58
CA GLU A 461 -86.88 14.19 -31.88
C GLU A 461 -85.62 15.04 -32.07
N ARG A 462 -85.69 16.35 -31.78
CA ARG A 462 -84.51 17.24 -31.82
C ARG A 462 -83.40 16.81 -30.87
N LEU A 463 -83.74 16.31 -29.68
CA LEU A 463 -82.77 15.80 -28.72
C LEU A 463 -82.08 14.51 -29.21
N ILE A 464 -82.83 13.58 -29.80
CA ILE A 464 -82.29 12.36 -30.42
C ILE A 464 -81.38 12.72 -31.59
N GLU A 465 -81.81 13.62 -32.46
CA GLU A 465 -81.01 14.04 -33.61
C GLU A 465 -79.73 14.76 -33.18
N GLY A 466 -79.79 15.58 -32.12
CA GLY A 466 -78.61 16.14 -31.47
C GLY A 466 -77.63 15.07 -30.99
N LEU A 467 -78.13 14.02 -30.33
CA LEU A 467 -77.31 12.91 -29.83
C LEU A 467 -76.66 12.09 -30.97
N LEU A 468 -77.42 11.79 -32.03
CA LEU A 468 -76.90 11.09 -33.21
C LEU A 468 -75.84 11.92 -33.95
N ASN A 469 -76.06 13.23 -34.05
CA ASN A 469 -75.08 14.14 -34.63
C ASN A 469 -73.80 14.21 -33.79
N PHE A 470 -73.92 14.24 -32.45
CA PHE A 470 -72.77 14.18 -31.55
C PHE A 470 -71.99 12.86 -31.71
N GLY A 471 -72.66 11.70 -31.71
CA GLY A 471 -72.01 10.40 -31.89
C GLY A 471 -71.30 10.27 -33.25
N ARG A 472 -71.88 10.83 -34.33
CA ARG A 472 -71.22 10.91 -35.64
C ARG A 472 -69.98 11.81 -35.63
N MET A 473 -69.96 12.88 -34.83
CA MET A 473 -68.79 13.74 -34.66
C MET A 473 -67.69 13.05 -33.84
N GLU A 474 -68.03 12.35 -32.75
CA GLU A 474 -67.07 11.61 -31.92
C GLU A 474 -66.40 10.47 -32.70
N ALA A 475 -67.16 9.76 -33.54
CA ALA A 475 -66.62 8.70 -34.41
C ALA A 475 -65.82 9.23 -35.61
N GLY A 476 -65.63 10.55 -35.75
CA GLY A 476 -64.93 11.18 -36.88
C GLY A 476 -65.66 11.04 -38.22
N ALA A 477 -66.96 10.70 -38.21
CA ALA A 477 -67.73 10.31 -39.38
C ALA A 477 -68.50 11.47 -40.05
N ARG A 478 -68.31 12.73 -39.60
CA ARG A 478 -68.87 13.91 -40.28
C ARG A 478 -67.85 14.48 -41.28
N PRO A 479 -68.11 14.45 -42.60
CA PRO A 479 -67.27 15.16 -43.56
C PRO A 479 -67.48 16.67 -43.39
N TYR A 480 -66.48 17.36 -42.87
CA TYR A 480 -66.46 18.82 -42.85
C TYR A 480 -65.98 19.34 -44.20
N ARG A 481 -66.78 20.18 -44.86
CA ARG A 481 -66.40 20.88 -46.09
C ARG A 481 -66.07 22.32 -45.73
N PHE A 482 -64.79 22.64 -45.70
CA PHE A 482 -64.31 23.99 -45.42
C PHE A 482 -64.26 24.80 -46.71
N GLU A 483 -64.83 26.00 -46.69
CA GLU A 483 -64.88 26.94 -47.83
C GLU A 483 -64.62 28.37 -47.35
N GLU A 484 -63.99 29.20 -48.17
CA GLU A 484 -63.84 30.63 -47.90
C GLU A 484 -65.20 31.33 -48.04
N LEU A 485 -65.62 32.05 -47.01
CA LEU A 485 -66.89 32.76 -46.98
C LEU A 485 -66.75 34.13 -46.29
N ASP A 486 -67.51 35.12 -46.76
CA ASP A 486 -67.65 36.42 -46.08
C ASP A 486 -68.54 36.26 -44.85
N ALA A 487 -67.91 36.19 -43.67
CA ALA A 487 -68.60 36.03 -42.41
C ALA A 487 -69.58 37.18 -42.13
N ALA A 488 -69.25 38.41 -42.53
CA ALA A 488 -70.10 39.57 -42.29
C ALA A 488 -71.37 39.50 -43.16
N ALA A 489 -71.24 39.05 -44.41
CA ALA A 489 -72.39 38.81 -45.28
C ALA A 489 -73.27 37.65 -44.79
N LEU A 490 -72.67 36.55 -44.30
CA LEU A 490 -73.41 35.42 -43.74
C LEU A 490 -74.21 35.84 -42.50
N VAL A 491 -73.56 36.52 -41.55
CA VAL A 491 -74.22 36.97 -40.32
C VAL A 491 -75.37 37.93 -40.63
N ARG A 492 -75.17 38.91 -41.53
CA ARG A 492 -76.25 39.83 -41.94
C ARG A 492 -77.43 39.09 -42.58
N ARG A 493 -77.16 38.09 -43.42
CA ARG A 493 -78.19 37.28 -44.07
C ARG A 493 -79.01 36.50 -43.05
N VAL A 494 -78.34 35.78 -42.15
CA VAL A 494 -78.99 35.01 -41.10
C VAL A 494 -79.77 35.92 -40.17
N ALA A 495 -79.20 37.06 -39.76
CA ALA A 495 -79.91 38.05 -38.93
C ALA A 495 -81.19 38.56 -39.61
N GLY A 496 -81.13 38.87 -40.91
CA GLY A 496 -82.30 39.28 -41.69
C GLY A 496 -83.40 38.22 -41.77
N GLU A 497 -83.05 36.94 -41.90
CA GLU A 497 -84.01 35.82 -41.87
C GLU A 497 -84.79 35.71 -40.54
N PHE A 498 -84.20 36.17 -39.42
CA PHE A 498 -84.87 36.23 -38.12
C PHE A 498 -85.64 37.54 -37.87
N GLU A 499 -85.36 38.62 -38.61
CA GLU A 499 -86.09 39.90 -38.51
C GLU A 499 -87.43 39.89 -39.27
N GLU A 500 -87.52 39.21 -40.43
CA GLU A 500 -88.76 39.11 -41.22
C GLU A 500 -89.98 38.54 -40.47
N PRO A 501 -89.86 37.47 -39.65
CA PRO A 501 -90.99 36.91 -38.90
C PRO A 501 -91.43 37.77 -37.70
N MET A 502 -90.54 38.61 -37.15
CA MET A 502 -90.87 39.45 -35.99
C MET A 502 -91.63 40.73 -36.35
N ALA A 503 -91.63 41.14 -37.62
CA ALA A 503 -92.44 42.26 -38.10
C ALA A 503 -93.89 41.85 -38.47
N ALA A 504 -94.16 40.55 -38.56
CA ALA A 504 -95.47 39.99 -38.95
C ALA A 504 -96.24 39.31 -37.79
N ALA A 505 -95.73 39.39 -36.56
CA ALA A 505 -96.36 38.94 -35.31
C ALA A 505 -96.61 40.15 -34.39
#